data_AF-A0A1H5DM43-F1
#
_entry.id   AF-A0A1H5DM43-F1
#
_cell.length_a   1.000
_cell.length_b   1.000
_cell.length_c   1.000
_cell.angle_alpha   90.00
_cell.angle_beta   90.00
_cell.angle_gamma   90.00
#
_symmetry.space_group_name_H-M   'P 1'
#
loop_
_entity.id
_entity.type
_entity.pdbx_description
1 polymer ?
#
loop_
_entity_poly.entity_id
_entity_poly.type
_entity_poly.pdbx_seq_one_letter_code
_entity_poly.pdbx_strand_id
1 'polypeptide(L)'
;MRANAVIVAAALAAGVFATPAAADVLPDRAQAVALLETGGPGVARAAETALLGSPADLQAFLATGRRQAQIDDERVLVSQALATGGPATRRTAQQALSGTPDDIREYLANGLQRARITDDRLAVGQAMATGGPTVNARAQQALDGTPADVRAFLETGLQQARDVDDRLTVNQAVADGGPEVKAAAQTALDGTPDDVRYFLSLWRQVATNNDAEVTAVRQQLDAAKAAKAAHRILAVKIAAGTARKIAADARTANTDRLAAQRDRNQQDGRAAAAADAAAQQQAKEAAARAAQAKTDNDKLLADAADPALTVPNGRKASVYLLRNGGAAVENAARAALSGSDDDVVTFVRSGLAVAQEADDRAAVAAIAADPKARPGLRQAARDVLAGPYAGVAALLRTGDYPGRDTDDRIEVNQILAAGGPATKPAAQRALDGTVADIREFLAHGRYTAHLIDLSVYATRTLGEGPEVVAVAQGALDGPDSGLQRYLDVELPKARARDAFTAAHVTKVNALVAETAALVS
;
A
#
# COMPACT_ATOMS: atom_id res chain seq x y z
N MET A 1 -16.69 16.33 51.42
CA MET A 1 -16.32 17.33 52.45
C MET A 1 -15.05 18.00 51.98
N ARG A 2 -14.92 19.29 51.64
CA ARG A 2 -15.56 20.57 51.99
C ARG A 2 -15.69 21.39 50.67
N ALA A 3 -16.87 21.83 50.23
CA ALA A 3 -17.64 23.04 50.59
C ALA A 3 -17.32 24.30 49.75
N ASN A 4 -18.34 24.76 48.99
CA ASN A 4 -18.74 26.13 48.60
C ASN A 4 -17.77 26.96 47.71
N ALA A 5 -18.18 27.81 46.76
CA ALA A 5 -19.43 28.55 46.62
C ALA A 5 -19.76 28.91 45.16
N VAL A 6 -21.06 29.05 44.93
CA VAL A 6 -21.74 29.69 43.79
C VAL A 6 -21.48 31.20 43.80
N ILE A 7 -21.19 31.79 42.65
CA ILE A 7 -21.52 33.20 42.36
C ILE A 7 -22.23 33.25 41.01
N VAL A 8 -23.56 33.38 41.09
CA VAL A 8 -24.44 33.89 40.04
C VAL A 8 -24.41 35.42 40.17
N ALA A 9 -23.99 36.13 39.13
CA ALA A 9 -24.18 37.56 39.01
C ALA A 9 -25.16 37.81 37.86
N ALA A 10 -26.43 37.96 38.21
CA ALA A 10 -27.45 38.54 37.36
C ALA A 10 -27.34 40.07 37.46
N ALA A 11 -27.14 40.74 36.33
CA ALA A 11 -27.34 42.18 36.21
C ALA A 11 -28.50 42.41 35.22
N LEU A 12 -29.65 42.76 35.79
CA LEU A 12 -30.82 43.28 35.07
C LEU A 12 -30.67 44.79 34.93
N ALA A 13 -30.50 45.27 33.70
CA ALA A 13 -30.80 46.65 33.32
C ALA A 13 -31.66 46.59 32.05
N ALA A 14 -32.92 47.02 32.15
CA ALA A 14 -33.85 47.07 31.04
C ALA A 14 -33.70 48.38 30.26
N GLY A 15 -33.54 48.27 28.93
CA GLY A 15 -33.50 49.37 27.97
C GLY A 15 -33.84 48.88 26.56
N VAL A 16 -35.14 48.84 26.28
CA VAL A 16 -35.90 48.73 25.00
C VAL A 16 -35.12 48.67 23.65
N PHE A 17 -35.29 47.50 22.99
CA PHE A 17 -35.20 47.09 21.57
C PHE A 17 -34.03 47.51 20.65
N ALA A 18 -33.12 46.55 20.44
CA ALA A 18 -32.59 46.15 19.13
C ALA A 18 -32.32 44.62 19.11
N THR A 19 -33.21 43.91 18.40
CA THR A 19 -33.21 42.55 17.80
C THR A 19 -32.61 41.29 18.51
N PRO A 20 -33.34 40.14 18.49
CA PRO A 20 -32.80 38.79 18.77
C PRO A 20 -31.83 38.25 17.69
N ALA A 21 -31.55 39.02 16.64
CA ALA A 21 -30.80 38.55 15.47
C ALA A 21 -29.35 38.11 15.77
N ALA A 22 -28.66 38.72 16.74
CA ALA A 22 -27.29 38.33 17.08
C ALA A 22 -27.23 37.01 17.88
N ALA A 23 -28.24 36.74 18.70
CA ALA A 23 -28.27 35.55 19.57
C ALA A 23 -28.67 34.29 18.82
N ASP A 24 -29.47 34.37 17.74
CA ASP A 24 -29.84 33.23 16.89
C ASP A 24 -28.74 32.88 15.87
N VAL A 25 -27.97 33.89 15.42
CA VAL A 25 -26.86 33.69 14.47
C VAL A 25 -25.70 32.87 15.06
N LEU A 26 -25.46 32.95 16.37
CA LEU A 26 -24.40 32.16 17.03
C LEU A 26 -24.73 30.65 17.09
N PRO A 27 -25.93 30.23 17.56
CA PRO A 27 -26.44 28.87 17.39
C PRO A 27 -26.41 28.38 15.94
N ASP A 28 -26.79 29.23 14.98
CA ASP A 28 -26.78 28.88 13.56
C ASP A 28 -25.35 28.60 13.05
N ARG A 29 -24.37 29.44 13.46
CA ARG A 29 -22.95 29.24 13.11
C ARG A 29 -22.42 27.94 13.71
N ALA A 30 -22.71 27.68 14.98
CA ALA A 30 -22.32 26.42 15.63
C ALA A 30 -22.90 25.19 14.92
N GLN A 31 -24.17 25.26 14.49
CA GLN A 31 -24.80 24.19 13.69
C GLN A 31 -24.12 24.01 12.32
N ALA A 32 -23.80 25.10 11.61
CA ALA A 32 -23.10 25.01 10.33
C ALA A 32 -21.67 24.48 10.49
N VAL A 33 -20.95 24.83 11.56
CA VAL A 33 -19.64 24.25 11.87
C VAL A 33 -19.75 22.76 12.14
N ALA A 34 -20.73 22.30 12.92
CA ALA A 34 -20.94 20.87 13.11
C ALA A 34 -21.20 20.14 11.77
N LEU A 35 -21.93 20.76 10.84
CA LEU A 35 -22.18 20.22 9.50
C LEU A 35 -20.96 20.28 8.57
N LEU A 36 -20.08 21.26 8.75
CA LEU A 36 -18.79 21.34 8.07
C LEU A 36 -17.87 20.17 8.44
N GLU A 37 -17.94 19.72 9.69
CA GLU A 37 -17.08 18.67 10.25
C GLU A 37 -17.63 17.27 10.02
N THR A 38 -18.94 17.11 10.15
CA THR A 38 -19.60 15.78 10.17
C THR A 38 -20.43 15.49 8.93
N GLY A 39 -20.72 16.52 8.12
CA GLY A 39 -21.52 16.38 6.91
C GLY A 39 -20.77 15.66 5.79
N GLY A 40 -21.52 15.13 4.82
CA GLY A 40 -20.95 14.65 3.57
C GLY A 40 -20.27 15.78 2.77
N PRO A 41 -19.48 15.46 1.73
CA PRO A 41 -18.68 16.43 0.99
C PRO A 41 -19.47 17.65 0.45
N GLY A 42 -20.69 17.44 -0.01
CA GLY A 42 -21.60 18.47 -0.48
C GLY A 42 -22.15 19.31 0.67
N VAL A 43 -22.61 18.66 1.75
CA VAL A 43 -23.08 19.36 2.96
C VAL A 43 -21.98 20.22 3.57
N ALA A 44 -20.76 19.69 3.70
CA ALA A 44 -19.63 20.41 4.25
C ALA A 44 -19.26 21.63 3.40
N ARG A 45 -19.26 21.50 2.07
CA ARG A 45 -19.01 22.62 1.14
C ARG A 45 -20.09 23.71 1.22
N ALA A 46 -21.35 23.30 1.35
CA ALA A 46 -22.46 24.23 1.51
C ALA A 46 -22.41 24.95 2.87
N ALA A 47 -22.06 24.24 3.94
CA ALA A 47 -21.84 24.81 5.26
C ALA A 47 -20.67 25.81 5.28
N GLU A 48 -19.55 25.47 4.64
CA GLU A 48 -18.41 26.38 4.45
C GLU A 48 -18.83 27.66 3.71
N THR A 49 -19.55 27.52 2.60
CA THR A 49 -20.05 28.67 1.84
C THR A 49 -20.94 29.57 2.71
N ALA A 50 -21.83 28.97 3.50
CA ALA A 50 -22.71 29.68 4.42
C ALA A 50 -21.95 30.39 5.55
N LEU A 51 -20.92 29.75 6.13
CA LEU A 51 -20.08 30.31 7.19
C LEU A 51 -19.23 31.50 6.72
N LEU A 52 -18.88 31.53 5.43
CA LEU A 52 -18.12 32.61 4.81
C LEU A 52 -19.01 33.71 4.20
N GLY A 53 -20.33 33.49 4.18
CA GLY A 53 -21.34 34.41 3.66
C GLY A 53 -21.95 35.33 4.71
N SER A 54 -23.10 35.90 4.38
CA SER A 54 -23.90 36.73 5.26
C SER A 54 -24.74 35.89 6.24
N PRO A 55 -25.29 36.48 7.31
CA PRO A 55 -26.27 35.81 8.18
C PRO A 55 -27.49 35.26 7.41
N ALA A 56 -27.90 35.91 6.32
CA ALA A 56 -28.99 35.43 5.48
C ALA A 56 -28.61 34.16 4.70
N ASP A 57 -27.36 34.05 4.23
CA ASP A 57 -26.85 32.85 3.56
C ASP A 57 -26.81 31.67 4.54
N LEU A 58 -26.42 31.93 5.79
CA LEU A 58 -26.43 30.95 6.86
C LEU A 58 -27.84 30.43 7.17
N GLN A 59 -28.81 31.34 7.32
CA GLN A 59 -30.21 30.96 7.52
C GLN A 59 -30.78 30.19 6.33
N ALA A 60 -30.49 30.61 5.09
CA ALA A 60 -30.94 29.92 3.89
C ALA A 60 -30.36 28.50 3.80
N PHE A 61 -29.08 28.32 4.16
CA PHE A 61 -28.46 27.01 4.23
C PHE A 61 -29.14 26.12 5.28
N LEU A 62 -29.35 26.62 6.49
CA LEU A 62 -29.97 25.82 7.56
C LEU A 62 -31.44 25.49 7.27
N ALA A 63 -32.18 26.42 6.64
CA ALA A 63 -33.58 26.23 6.31
C ALA A 63 -33.80 25.20 5.20
N THR A 64 -33.04 25.27 4.11
CA THR A 64 -33.28 24.41 2.92
C THR A 64 -32.00 23.89 2.27
N GLY A 65 -30.92 24.69 2.23
CA GLY A 65 -29.69 24.34 1.51
C GLY A 65 -29.03 23.05 1.99
N ARG A 66 -29.03 22.80 3.31
CA ARG A 66 -28.52 21.56 3.93
C ARG A 66 -29.19 20.32 3.34
N ARG A 67 -30.52 20.36 3.18
CA ARG A 67 -31.28 19.21 2.68
C ARG A 67 -30.97 18.93 1.21
N GLN A 68 -30.83 19.98 0.41
CA GLN A 68 -30.43 19.81 -0.99
C GLN A 68 -29.03 19.23 -1.11
N ALA A 69 -28.07 19.77 -0.36
CA ALA A 69 -26.69 19.28 -0.35
C ALA A 69 -26.61 17.81 0.12
N GLN A 70 -27.42 17.42 1.11
CA GLN A 70 -27.52 16.02 1.55
C GLN A 70 -28.06 15.11 0.43
N ILE A 71 -29.09 15.55 -0.30
CA ILE A 71 -29.65 14.77 -1.42
C ILE A 71 -28.60 14.59 -2.53
N ASP A 72 -27.81 15.62 -2.80
CA ASP A 72 -26.75 15.55 -3.79
C ASP A 72 -25.65 14.56 -3.37
N ASP A 73 -25.24 14.58 -2.09
CA ASP A 73 -24.31 13.59 -1.53
C ASP A 73 -24.87 12.17 -1.58
N GLU A 74 -26.13 11.97 -1.19
CA GLU A 74 -26.82 10.68 -1.26
C GLU A 74 -26.86 10.15 -2.71
N ARG A 75 -27.16 11.01 -3.69
CA ARG A 75 -27.13 10.66 -5.13
C ARG A 75 -25.75 10.24 -5.60
N VAL A 76 -24.69 10.92 -5.15
CA VAL A 76 -23.31 10.56 -5.46
C VAL A 76 -22.98 9.17 -4.92
N LEU A 77 -23.34 8.86 -3.67
CA LEU A 77 -23.11 7.54 -3.07
C LEU A 77 -23.82 6.43 -3.84
N VAL A 78 -25.07 6.62 -4.25
CA VAL A 78 -25.78 5.63 -5.06
C VAL A 78 -25.18 5.49 -6.46
N SER A 79 -24.75 6.59 -7.07
CA SER A 79 -24.07 6.57 -8.38
C SER A 79 -22.74 5.81 -8.31
N GLN A 80 -21.99 5.94 -7.22
CA GLN A 80 -20.78 5.15 -6.99
C GLN A 80 -21.10 3.65 -6.84
N ALA A 81 -22.15 3.31 -6.10
CA ALA A 81 -22.63 1.93 -6.00
C ALA A 81 -23.06 1.36 -7.37
N LEU A 82 -23.69 2.17 -8.22
CA LEU A 82 -24.05 1.80 -9.60
C LEU A 82 -22.82 1.58 -10.49
N ALA A 83 -21.75 2.35 -10.30
CA ALA A 83 -20.53 2.25 -11.10
C ALA A 83 -19.66 1.05 -10.71
N THR A 84 -19.59 0.73 -9.42
CA THR A 84 -18.62 -0.24 -8.85
C THR A 84 -19.24 -1.54 -8.34
N GLY A 85 -20.55 -1.58 -8.15
CA GLY A 85 -21.26 -2.72 -7.55
C GLY A 85 -21.39 -3.93 -8.48
N GLY A 86 -21.72 -5.07 -7.87
CA GLY A 86 -22.10 -6.28 -8.59
C GLY A 86 -23.49 -6.17 -9.26
N PRO A 87 -23.91 -7.19 -10.03
CA PRO A 87 -25.12 -7.15 -10.83
C PRO A 87 -26.40 -6.75 -10.05
N ALA A 88 -26.56 -7.24 -8.82
CA ALA A 88 -27.70 -6.88 -7.98
C ALA A 88 -27.60 -5.42 -7.53
N THR A 89 -26.44 -5.00 -7.01
CA THR A 89 -26.18 -3.62 -6.56
C THR A 89 -26.43 -2.61 -7.67
N ARG A 90 -25.96 -2.88 -8.90
CA ARG A 90 -26.17 -1.98 -10.04
C ARG A 90 -27.64 -1.83 -10.39
N ARG A 91 -28.38 -2.95 -10.44
CA ARG A 91 -29.80 -2.94 -10.75
C ARG A 91 -30.61 -2.14 -9.72
N THR A 92 -30.37 -2.38 -8.43
CA THR A 92 -31.10 -1.72 -7.35
C THR A 92 -30.70 -0.25 -7.19
N ALA A 93 -29.43 0.10 -7.42
CA ALA A 93 -28.97 1.49 -7.44
C ALA A 93 -29.61 2.28 -8.58
N GLN A 94 -29.72 1.70 -9.78
CA GLN A 94 -30.40 2.33 -10.90
C GLN A 94 -31.88 2.61 -10.59
N GLN A 95 -32.58 1.65 -9.97
CA GLN A 95 -33.96 1.82 -9.53
C GLN A 95 -34.10 2.97 -8.53
N ALA A 96 -33.21 3.04 -7.54
CA ALA A 96 -33.21 4.11 -6.54
C ALA A 96 -32.95 5.49 -7.18
N LEU A 97 -32.01 5.60 -8.12
CA LEU A 97 -31.70 6.86 -8.80
C LEU A 97 -32.82 7.37 -9.71
N SER A 98 -33.63 6.46 -10.26
CA SER A 98 -34.83 6.77 -11.06
C SER A 98 -36.04 7.16 -10.20
N GLY A 99 -35.95 7.00 -8.87
CA GLY A 99 -37.01 7.34 -7.93
C GLY A 99 -36.87 8.72 -7.29
N THR A 100 -37.52 8.87 -6.14
CA THR A 100 -37.54 10.05 -5.28
C THR A 100 -36.31 10.10 -4.36
N PRO A 101 -36.03 11.24 -3.71
CA PRO A 101 -35.01 11.30 -2.65
C PRO A 101 -35.27 10.34 -1.47
N ASP A 102 -36.52 9.97 -1.20
CA ASP A 102 -36.84 8.96 -0.17
C ASP A 102 -36.44 7.56 -0.63
N ASP A 103 -36.60 7.22 -1.90
CA ASP A 103 -36.14 5.95 -2.48
C ASP A 103 -34.62 5.81 -2.41
N ILE A 104 -33.89 6.91 -2.64
CA ILE A 104 -32.43 6.96 -2.50
C ILE A 104 -32.02 6.69 -1.04
N ARG A 105 -32.69 7.32 -0.07
CA ARG A 105 -32.40 7.10 1.36
C ARG A 105 -32.72 5.68 1.80
N GLU A 106 -33.87 5.15 1.41
CA GLU A 106 -34.26 3.78 1.74
C GLU A 106 -33.27 2.78 1.13
N TYR A 107 -32.82 3.04 -0.09
CA TYR A 107 -31.76 2.25 -0.71
C TYR A 107 -30.45 2.32 0.08
N LEU A 108 -29.98 3.50 0.45
CA LEU A 108 -28.74 3.62 1.24
C LEU A 108 -28.86 2.99 2.63
N ALA A 109 -30.02 3.10 3.27
CA ALA A 109 -30.27 2.55 4.61
C ALA A 109 -30.35 1.02 4.61
N ASN A 110 -31.08 0.44 3.65
CA ASN A 110 -31.43 -0.98 3.66
C ASN A 110 -31.12 -1.70 2.34
N GLY A 111 -31.41 -1.07 1.21
CA GLY A 111 -31.33 -1.69 -0.11
C GLY A 111 -29.92 -2.07 -0.55
N LEU A 112 -28.93 -1.20 -0.31
CA LEU A 112 -27.54 -1.39 -0.69
C LEU A 112 -26.93 -2.61 0.00
N GLN A 113 -27.17 -2.75 1.30
CA GLN A 113 -26.65 -3.90 2.05
C GLN A 113 -27.28 -5.21 1.54
N ARG A 114 -28.60 -5.24 1.30
CA ARG A 114 -29.28 -6.43 0.75
C ARG A 114 -28.74 -6.80 -0.64
N ALA A 115 -28.51 -5.80 -1.49
CA ALA A 115 -27.96 -6.02 -2.82
C ALA A 115 -26.52 -6.55 -2.76
N ARG A 116 -25.67 -6.00 -1.89
CA ARG A 116 -24.30 -6.49 -1.66
C ARG A 116 -24.28 -7.93 -1.14
N ILE A 117 -25.16 -8.30 -0.22
CA ILE A 117 -25.28 -9.68 0.25
C ILE A 117 -25.63 -10.64 -0.90
N THR A 118 -26.50 -10.19 -1.80
CA THR A 118 -26.87 -10.98 -2.99
C THR A 118 -25.68 -11.15 -3.92
N ASP A 119 -24.93 -10.07 -4.18
CA ASP A 119 -23.71 -10.12 -5.00
C ASP A 119 -22.61 -10.99 -4.36
N ASP A 120 -22.39 -10.89 -3.04
CA ASP A 120 -21.42 -11.70 -2.31
C ASP A 120 -21.77 -13.20 -2.43
N ARG A 121 -23.05 -13.58 -2.23
CA ARG A 121 -23.50 -14.97 -2.40
C ARG A 121 -23.33 -15.45 -3.85
N LEU A 122 -23.57 -14.58 -4.83
CA LEU A 122 -23.32 -14.89 -6.24
C LEU A 122 -21.82 -15.13 -6.50
N ALA A 123 -20.94 -14.30 -5.94
CA ALA A 123 -19.49 -14.47 -6.06
C ALA A 123 -19.01 -15.79 -5.43
N VAL A 124 -19.57 -16.19 -4.29
CA VAL A 124 -19.29 -17.51 -3.70
C VAL A 124 -19.78 -18.65 -4.61
N GLY A 125 -20.98 -18.54 -5.17
CA GLY A 125 -21.47 -19.53 -6.14
C GLY A 125 -20.58 -19.67 -7.38
N GLN A 126 -20.04 -18.56 -7.89
CA GLN A 126 -19.06 -18.56 -8.99
C GLN A 126 -17.73 -19.20 -8.58
N ALA A 127 -17.27 -18.93 -7.35
CA ALA A 127 -16.08 -19.58 -6.80
C ALA A 127 -16.26 -21.10 -6.67
N MET A 128 -17.45 -21.58 -6.28
CA MET A 128 -17.76 -23.02 -6.24
C MET A 128 -17.76 -23.66 -7.63
N ALA A 129 -18.31 -22.97 -8.64
CA ALA A 129 -18.38 -23.51 -10.00
C ALA A 129 -17.00 -23.79 -10.64
N THR A 130 -15.96 -23.13 -10.14
CA THR A 130 -14.58 -23.25 -10.63
C THR A 130 -13.62 -23.82 -9.56
N GLY A 131 -14.13 -24.11 -8.37
CA GLY A 131 -13.34 -24.47 -7.20
C GLY A 131 -13.10 -25.97 -7.07
N GLY A 132 -12.04 -26.32 -6.33
CA GLY A 132 -11.76 -27.69 -5.92
C GLY A 132 -12.62 -28.13 -4.71
N PRO A 133 -12.40 -29.35 -4.22
CA PRO A 133 -13.17 -29.92 -3.12
C PRO A 133 -13.16 -29.06 -1.84
N THR A 134 -12.03 -28.45 -1.49
CA THR A 134 -11.90 -27.62 -0.28
C THR A 134 -12.61 -26.28 -0.45
N VAL A 135 -12.46 -25.64 -1.63
CA VAL A 135 -13.22 -24.44 -1.97
C VAL A 135 -14.72 -24.73 -1.88
N ASN A 136 -15.20 -25.83 -2.46
CA ASN A 136 -16.62 -26.17 -2.47
C ASN A 136 -17.16 -26.44 -1.06
N ALA A 137 -16.43 -27.19 -0.23
CA ALA A 137 -16.83 -27.47 1.14
C ALA A 137 -16.90 -26.19 1.99
N ARG A 138 -15.87 -25.34 1.94
CA ARG A 138 -15.82 -24.10 2.73
C ARG A 138 -16.79 -23.03 2.22
N ALA A 139 -16.98 -22.95 0.91
CA ALA A 139 -17.97 -22.07 0.31
C ALA A 139 -19.40 -22.48 0.71
N GLN A 140 -19.72 -23.77 0.71
CA GLN A 140 -21.01 -24.27 1.17
C GLN A 140 -21.24 -23.92 2.65
N GLN A 141 -20.24 -24.15 3.50
CA GLN A 141 -20.30 -23.75 4.91
C GLN A 141 -20.56 -22.24 5.07
N ALA A 142 -19.93 -21.39 4.25
CA ALA A 142 -20.14 -19.96 4.27
C ALA A 142 -21.56 -19.56 3.81
N LEU A 143 -22.11 -20.23 2.79
CA LEU A 143 -23.47 -19.99 2.29
C LEU A 143 -24.56 -20.42 3.28
N ASP A 144 -24.31 -21.47 4.05
CA ASP A 144 -25.18 -21.96 5.13
C ASP A 144 -25.11 -21.05 6.39
N GLY A 145 -24.11 -20.18 6.46
CA GLY A 145 -23.89 -19.23 7.53
C GLY A 145 -24.56 -17.87 7.32
N THR A 146 -24.04 -16.89 8.07
CA THR A 146 -24.47 -15.49 8.05
C THR A 146 -23.85 -14.74 6.86
N PRO A 147 -24.36 -13.55 6.50
CA PRO A 147 -23.69 -12.68 5.53
C PRO A 147 -22.24 -12.34 5.88
N ALA A 148 -21.90 -12.29 7.17
CA ALA A 148 -20.53 -12.07 7.62
C ALA A 148 -19.63 -13.27 7.27
N ASP A 149 -20.14 -14.50 7.36
CA ASP A 149 -19.41 -15.72 7.01
C ASP A 149 -19.13 -15.78 5.50
N VAL A 150 -20.12 -15.40 4.67
CA VAL A 150 -19.95 -15.26 3.21
C VAL A 150 -18.83 -14.26 2.89
N ARG A 151 -18.82 -13.10 3.55
CA ARG A 151 -17.81 -12.08 3.33
C ARG A 151 -16.42 -12.50 3.81
N ALA A 152 -16.33 -13.08 5.01
CA ALA A 152 -15.06 -13.59 5.54
C ALA A 152 -14.45 -14.66 4.62
N PHE A 153 -15.29 -15.52 4.03
CA PHE A 153 -14.86 -16.46 3.01
C PHE A 153 -14.33 -15.74 1.77
N LEU A 154 -15.04 -14.77 1.20
CA LEU A 154 -14.56 -14.05 0.01
C LEU A 154 -13.26 -13.27 0.26
N GLU A 155 -13.12 -12.64 1.43
CA GLU A 155 -11.97 -11.78 1.75
C GLU A 155 -10.70 -12.59 2.00
N THR A 156 -10.79 -13.73 2.68
CA THR A 156 -9.61 -14.52 3.08
C THR A 156 -9.78 -16.02 2.92
N GLY A 157 -10.95 -16.57 3.25
CA GLY A 157 -11.20 -18.01 3.26
C GLY A 157 -11.08 -18.69 1.89
N LEU A 158 -11.44 -17.99 0.82
CA LEU A 158 -11.40 -18.48 -0.56
C LEU A 158 -9.96 -18.73 -1.00
N GLN A 159 -9.05 -17.78 -0.73
CA GLN A 159 -7.65 -17.96 -1.10
C GLN A 159 -7.03 -19.11 -0.30
N GLN A 160 -7.29 -19.18 1.01
CA GLN A 160 -6.81 -20.31 1.83
C GLN A 160 -7.36 -21.66 1.34
N ALA A 161 -8.62 -21.72 0.93
CA ALA A 161 -9.22 -22.93 0.39
C ALA A 161 -8.57 -23.34 -0.94
N ARG A 162 -8.30 -22.37 -1.82
CA ARG A 162 -7.55 -22.57 -3.07
C ARG A 162 -6.14 -23.08 -2.80
N ASP A 163 -5.43 -22.48 -1.84
CA ASP A 163 -4.06 -22.91 -1.48
C ASP A 163 -4.05 -24.38 -0.99
N VAL A 164 -5.09 -24.80 -0.26
CA VAL A 164 -5.25 -26.20 0.15
C VAL A 164 -5.52 -27.10 -1.06
N ASP A 165 -6.45 -26.73 -1.94
CA ASP A 165 -6.75 -27.51 -3.15
C ASP A 165 -5.53 -27.60 -4.11
N ASP A 166 -4.76 -26.53 -4.23
CA ASP A 166 -3.51 -26.51 -4.99
C ASP A 166 -2.49 -27.49 -4.38
N ARG A 167 -2.31 -27.49 -3.06
CA ARG A 167 -1.45 -28.48 -2.38
C ARG A 167 -1.94 -29.91 -2.56
N LEU A 168 -3.26 -30.16 -2.56
CA LEU A 168 -3.81 -31.47 -2.86
C LEU A 168 -3.46 -31.91 -4.28
N THR A 169 -3.57 -31.00 -5.25
CA THR A 169 -3.20 -31.24 -6.65
C THR A 169 -1.71 -31.56 -6.79
N VAL A 170 -0.84 -30.86 -6.05
CA VAL A 170 0.60 -31.16 -6.04
C VAL A 170 0.90 -32.50 -5.37
N ASN A 171 0.23 -32.87 -4.29
CA ASN A 171 0.36 -34.18 -3.67
C ASN A 171 -0.02 -35.33 -4.63
N GLN A 172 -1.05 -35.14 -5.47
CA GLN A 172 -1.38 -36.09 -6.54
C GLN A 172 -0.25 -36.20 -7.57
N ALA A 173 0.39 -35.08 -7.93
CA ALA A 173 1.57 -35.11 -8.81
C ALA A 173 2.75 -35.87 -8.19
N VAL A 174 2.93 -35.84 -6.87
CA VAL A 174 3.94 -36.67 -6.16
C VAL A 174 3.60 -38.15 -6.23
N ALA A 175 2.32 -38.51 -6.12
CA ALA A 175 1.88 -39.91 -6.20
C ALA A 175 2.10 -40.48 -7.61
N ASP A 176 1.58 -39.77 -8.62
CA ASP A 176 1.41 -40.30 -9.98
C ASP A 176 2.55 -39.91 -10.95
N GLY A 177 3.35 -38.90 -10.61
CA GLY A 177 4.40 -38.36 -11.48
C GLY A 177 5.60 -39.28 -11.68
N GLY A 178 6.39 -39.03 -12.73
CA GLY A 178 7.72 -39.62 -12.86
C GLY A 178 8.74 -39.00 -11.90
N PRO A 179 9.97 -39.52 -11.83
CA PRO A 179 10.99 -39.06 -10.89
C PRO A 179 11.22 -37.54 -10.87
N GLU A 180 11.23 -36.89 -12.04
CA GLU A 180 11.45 -35.45 -12.15
C GLU A 180 10.23 -34.67 -11.64
N VAL A 181 9.00 -35.10 -11.98
CA VAL A 181 7.76 -34.50 -11.44
C VAL A 181 7.69 -34.64 -9.93
N LYS A 182 8.05 -35.80 -9.36
CA LYS A 182 8.04 -36.01 -7.91
C LYS A 182 9.00 -35.07 -7.18
N ALA A 183 10.23 -34.93 -7.68
CA ALA A 183 11.24 -34.06 -7.10
C ALA A 183 10.83 -32.57 -7.15
N ALA A 184 10.31 -32.12 -8.31
CA ALA A 184 9.84 -30.75 -8.47
C ALA A 184 8.60 -30.46 -7.59
N ALA A 185 7.66 -31.41 -7.52
CA ALA A 185 6.46 -31.30 -6.69
C ALA A 185 6.80 -31.24 -5.19
N GLN A 186 7.73 -32.07 -4.70
CA GLN A 186 8.20 -32.02 -3.32
C GLN A 186 8.83 -30.66 -2.99
N THR A 187 9.67 -30.15 -3.88
CA THR A 187 10.30 -28.82 -3.72
C THR A 187 9.25 -27.72 -3.58
N ALA A 188 8.16 -27.79 -4.35
CA ALA A 188 7.06 -26.84 -4.25
C ALA A 188 6.26 -26.98 -2.92
N LEU A 189 6.05 -28.21 -2.44
CA LEU A 189 5.35 -28.48 -1.17
C LEU A 189 6.13 -28.03 0.06
N ASP A 190 7.47 -28.07 -0.01
CA ASP A 190 8.38 -27.57 1.03
C ASP A 190 8.46 -26.03 1.05
N GLY A 191 7.94 -25.37 0.01
CA GLY A 191 7.89 -23.92 -0.14
C GLY A 191 6.58 -23.28 0.30
N THR A 192 6.37 -22.07 -0.23
CA THR A 192 5.19 -21.21 0.02
C THR A 192 4.02 -21.57 -0.91
N PRO A 193 2.79 -21.09 -0.66
CA PRO A 193 1.67 -21.24 -1.61
C PRO A 193 1.98 -20.71 -3.02
N ASP A 194 2.83 -19.69 -3.14
CA ASP A 194 3.28 -19.19 -4.44
C ASP A 194 4.16 -20.22 -5.18
N ASP A 195 4.98 -20.98 -4.45
CA ASP A 195 5.81 -22.04 -5.03
C ASP A 195 4.95 -23.21 -5.54
N VAL A 196 3.89 -23.56 -4.80
CA VAL A 196 2.88 -24.55 -5.21
C VAL A 196 2.19 -24.11 -6.51
N ARG A 197 1.72 -22.85 -6.57
CA ARG A 197 1.08 -22.31 -7.78
C ARG A 197 2.04 -22.20 -8.96
N TYR A 198 3.27 -21.82 -8.71
CA TYR A 198 4.30 -21.75 -9.74
C TYR A 198 4.63 -23.13 -10.31
N PHE A 199 4.64 -24.17 -9.46
CA PHE A 199 4.72 -25.55 -9.91
C PHE A 199 3.54 -25.94 -10.80
N LEU A 200 2.31 -25.71 -10.34
CA LEU A 200 1.12 -26.09 -11.10
C LEU A 200 1.02 -25.38 -12.46
N SER A 201 1.39 -24.10 -12.52
CA SER A 201 1.29 -23.28 -13.73
C SER A 201 2.39 -23.53 -14.75
N LEU A 202 3.62 -23.84 -14.31
CA LEU A 202 4.78 -23.93 -15.21
C LEU A 202 5.63 -25.18 -14.96
N TRP A 203 6.13 -25.37 -13.74
CA TRP A 203 7.17 -26.37 -13.50
C TRP A 203 6.70 -27.82 -13.58
N ARG A 204 5.40 -28.09 -13.38
CA ARG A 204 4.82 -29.42 -13.60
C ARG A 204 5.01 -29.86 -15.05
N GLN A 205 4.80 -28.96 -16.01
CA GLN A 205 5.01 -29.28 -17.43
C GLN A 205 6.50 -29.47 -17.74
N VAL A 206 7.37 -28.63 -17.19
CA VAL A 206 8.83 -28.76 -17.36
C VAL A 206 9.30 -30.13 -16.84
N ALA A 207 8.90 -30.50 -15.63
CA ALA A 207 9.26 -31.77 -15.03
C ALA A 207 8.66 -32.98 -15.79
N THR A 208 7.42 -32.85 -16.29
CA THR A 208 6.79 -33.88 -17.14
C THR A 208 7.57 -34.08 -18.43
N ASN A 209 8.02 -32.98 -19.06
CA ASN A 209 8.85 -33.04 -20.27
C ASN A 209 10.21 -33.69 -19.98
N ASN A 210 10.81 -33.40 -18.83
CA ASN A 210 12.06 -34.03 -18.39
C ASN A 210 11.91 -35.55 -18.19
N ASP A 211 10.82 -36.00 -17.56
CA ASP A 211 10.52 -37.44 -17.41
C ASP A 211 10.33 -38.12 -18.78
N ALA A 212 9.61 -37.47 -19.70
CA ALA A 212 9.40 -37.96 -21.07
C ALA A 212 10.73 -38.03 -21.85
N GLU A 213 11.59 -37.02 -21.73
CA GLU A 213 12.92 -36.99 -22.35
C GLU A 213 13.78 -38.15 -21.86
N VAL A 214 13.90 -38.32 -20.55
CA VAL A 214 14.66 -39.43 -19.94
C VAL A 214 14.16 -40.77 -20.46
N THR A 215 12.83 -40.95 -20.53
CA THR A 215 12.21 -42.17 -21.03
C THR A 215 12.55 -42.42 -22.50
N ALA A 216 12.40 -41.40 -23.35
CA ALA A 216 12.68 -41.51 -24.77
C ALA A 216 14.17 -41.80 -25.06
N VAL A 217 15.09 -41.17 -24.33
CA VAL A 217 16.53 -41.44 -24.46
C VAL A 217 16.87 -42.85 -23.98
N ARG A 218 16.29 -43.33 -22.88
CA ARG A 218 16.46 -44.73 -22.41
C ARG A 218 15.97 -45.75 -23.44
N GLN A 219 14.83 -45.50 -24.09
CA GLN A 219 14.34 -46.37 -25.14
C GLN A 219 15.32 -46.48 -26.32
N GLN A 220 15.99 -45.37 -26.68
CA GLN A 220 17.03 -45.41 -27.71
C GLN A 220 18.28 -46.17 -27.25
N LEU A 221 18.67 -46.04 -25.98
CA LEU A 221 19.74 -46.83 -25.39
C LEU A 221 19.44 -48.34 -25.46
N ASP A 222 18.24 -48.75 -25.06
CA ASP A 222 17.82 -50.15 -25.10
C ASP A 222 17.74 -50.68 -26.52
N ALA A 223 17.21 -49.89 -27.46
CA ALA A 223 17.21 -50.22 -28.89
C ALA A 223 18.64 -50.38 -29.44
N ALA A 224 19.57 -49.51 -29.04
CA ALA A 224 20.98 -49.62 -29.41
C ALA A 224 21.63 -50.89 -28.84
N LYS A 225 21.35 -51.24 -27.58
CA LYS A 225 21.83 -52.49 -26.95
C LYS A 225 21.32 -53.73 -27.70
N ALA A 226 20.03 -53.77 -28.01
CA ALA A 226 19.43 -54.87 -28.78
C ALA A 226 20.00 -54.97 -30.20
N ALA A 227 20.18 -53.84 -30.89
CA ALA A 227 20.79 -53.79 -32.21
C ALA A 227 22.25 -54.24 -32.20
N LYS A 228 23.02 -53.88 -31.16
CA LYS A 228 24.41 -54.32 -30.99
C LYS A 228 24.48 -55.83 -30.79
N ALA A 229 23.62 -56.40 -29.95
CA ALA A 229 23.51 -57.85 -29.75
C ALA A 229 23.14 -58.60 -31.04
N ALA A 230 22.37 -57.97 -31.93
CA ALA A 230 22.01 -58.51 -33.24
C ALA A 230 23.01 -58.18 -34.37
N HIS A 231 24.18 -57.59 -34.06
CA HIS A 231 25.20 -57.15 -35.03
C HIS A 231 24.70 -56.15 -36.09
N ARG A 232 23.68 -55.34 -35.78
CA ARG A 232 23.07 -54.34 -36.68
C ARG A 232 23.66 -52.95 -36.47
N ILE A 233 24.90 -52.73 -36.91
CA ILE A 233 25.67 -51.50 -36.66
C ILE A 233 24.94 -50.21 -37.10
N LEU A 234 24.26 -50.23 -38.26
CA LEU A 234 23.51 -49.07 -38.74
C LEU A 234 22.37 -48.69 -37.78
N ALA A 235 21.67 -49.67 -37.20
CA ALA A 235 20.60 -49.42 -36.24
C ALA A 235 21.13 -48.84 -34.92
N VAL A 236 22.32 -49.27 -34.47
CA VAL A 236 23.02 -48.66 -33.31
C VAL A 236 23.32 -47.19 -33.59
N LYS A 237 23.87 -46.87 -34.77
CA LYS A 237 24.16 -45.47 -35.17
C LYS A 237 22.90 -44.61 -35.24
N ILE A 238 21.80 -45.15 -35.77
CA ILE A 238 20.51 -44.45 -35.83
C ILE A 238 20.01 -44.15 -34.42
N ALA A 239 19.97 -45.16 -33.53
CA ALA A 239 19.51 -44.97 -32.14
C ALA A 239 20.36 -43.94 -31.39
N ALA A 240 21.69 -43.99 -31.52
CA ALA A 240 22.60 -42.98 -30.95
C ALA A 240 22.42 -41.58 -31.55
N GLY A 241 22.06 -41.48 -32.84
CA GLY A 241 21.69 -40.21 -33.49
C GLY A 241 20.38 -39.65 -32.94
N THR A 242 19.36 -40.50 -32.81
CA THR A 242 18.04 -40.12 -32.29
C THR A 242 18.11 -39.70 -30.83
N ALA A 243 18.85 -40.43 -29.98
CA ALA A 243 19.07 -40.07 -28.57
C ALA A 243 19.69 -38.66 -28.43
N ARG A 244 20.71 -38.34 -29.25
CA ARG A 244 21.32 -37.00 -29.29
C ARG A 244 20.33 -35.94 -29.75
N LYS A 245 19.51 -36.24 -30.76
CA LYS A 245 18.50 -35.30 -31.28
C LYS A 245 17.45 -34.98 -30.23
N ILE A 246 16.92 -35.99 -29.52
CA ILE A 246 15.94 -35.80 -28.44
C ILE A 246 16.49 -34.85 -27.38
N ALA A 247 17.72 -35.09 -26.90
CA ALA A 247 18.35 -34.24 -25.90
C ALA A 247 18.63 -32.81 -26.40
N ALA A 248 18.95 -32.64 -27.68
CA ALA A 248 19.14 -31.32 -28.29
C ALA A 248 17.81 -30.55 -28.39
N ASP A 249 16.75 -31.20 -28.88
CA ASP A 249 15.43 -30.59 -29.03
C ASP A 249 14.87 -30.14 -27.67
N ALA A 250 15.05 -30.94 -26.61
CA ALA A 250 14.63 -30.59 -25.25
C ALA A 250 15.37 -29.34 -24.70
N ARG A 251 16.67 -29.20 -24.99
CA ARG A 251 17.45 -28.00 -24.61
C ARG A 251 16.98 -26.75 -25.33
N THR A 252 16.65 -26.87 -26.62
CA THR A 252 16.07 -25.76 -27.39
C THR A 252 14.74 -25.33 -26.77
N ALA A 253 13.85 -26.28 -26.49
CA ALA A 253 12.56 -25.98 -25.86
C ALA A 253 12.71 -25.29 -24.49
N ASN A 254 13.68 -25.71 -23.67
CA ASN A 254 13.98 -25.05 -22.41
C ASN A 254 14.50 -23.62 -22.60
N THR A 255 15.36 -23.41 -23.59
CA THR A 255 15.90 -22.09 -23.94
C THR A 255 14.79 -21.14 -24.40
N ASP A 256 13.87 -21.60 -25.23
CA ASP A 256 12.74 -20.82 -25.72
C ASP A 256 11.77 -20.44 -24.59
N ARG A 257 11.48 -21.39 -23.68
CA ARG A 257 10.68 -21.12 -22.47
C ARG A 257 11.31 -20.01 -21.63
N LEU A 258 12.62 -20.07 -21.41
CA LEU A 258 13.37 -19.09 -20.63
C LEU A 258 13.44 -17.72 -21.31
N ALA A 259 13.49 -17.68 -22.65
CA ALA A 259 13.35 -16.43 -23.40
C ALA A 259 11.96 -15.80 -23.19
N ALA A 260 10.89 -16.58 -23.34
CA ALA A 260 9.54 -16.08 -23.10
C ALA A 260 9.31 -15.64 -21.65
N GLN A 261 9.93 -16.30 -20.68
CA GLN A 261 9.88 -15.88 -19.28
C GLN A 261 10.62 -14.57 -19.03
N ARG A 262 11.80 -14.38 -19.64
CA ARG A 262 12.54 -13.11 -19.61
C ARG A 262 11.71 -11.95 -20.13
N ASP A 263 11.11 -12.12 -21.30
CA ASP A 263 10.34 -11.06 -21.95
C ASP A 263 9.14 -10.64 -21.07
N ARG A 264 8.44 -11.61 -20.47
CA ARG A 264 7.35 -11.32 -19.52
C ARG A 264 7.85 -10.60 -18.27
N ASN A 265 8.90 -11.10 -17.62
CA ASN A 265 9.43 -10.48 -16.40
C ASN A 265 9.91 -9.05 -16.64
N GLN A 266 10.49 -8.76 -17.82
CA GLN A 266 10.87 -7.39 -18.20
C GLN A 266 9.66 -6.49 -18.44
N GLN A 267 8.61 -7.00 -19.09
CA GLN A 267 7.37 -6.24 -19.28
C GLN A 267 6.71 -5.91 -17.94
N ASP A 268 6.62 -6.89 -17.04
CA ASP A 268 6.06 -6.72 -15.70
C ASP A 268 6.90 -5.73 -14.86
N GLY A 269 8.23 -5.82 -14.94
CA GLY A 269 9.14 -4.88 -14.31
C GLY A 269 8.90 -3.44 -14.79
N ARG A 270 8.89 -3.21 -16.10
CA ARG A 270 8.65 -1.88 -16.68
C ARG A 270 7.27 -1.32 -16.33
N ALA A 271 6.25 -2.17 -16.31
CA ALA A 271 4.90 -1.77 -15.92
C ALA A 271 4.87 -1.35 -14.43
N ALA A 272 5.53 -2.10 -13.55
CA ALA A 272 5.66 -1.74 -12.15
C ALA A 272 6.45 -0.44 -11.95
N ALA A 273 7.52 -0.22 -12.70
CA ALA A 273 8.31 1.02 -12.64
C ALA A 273 7.48 2.23 -13.09
N ALA A 274 6.67 2.09 -14.15
CA ALA A 274 5.75 3.14 -14.60
C ALA A 274 4.67 3.46 -13.55
N ALA A 275 4.12 2.44 -12.89
CA ALA A 275 3.15 2.61 -11.83
C ALA A 275 3.75 3.32 -10.60
N ASP A 276 4.96 2.94 -10.19
CA ASP A 276 5.68 3.60 -9.08
C ASP A 276 5.98 5.07 -9.41
N ALA A 277 6.46 5.37 -10.61
CA ALA A 277 6.70 6.74 -11.06
C ALA A 277 5.41 7.59 -11.05
N ALA A 278 4.27 7.03 -11.46
CA ALA A 278 2.98 7.70 -11.40
C ALA A 278 2.53 7.96 -9.96
N ALA A 279 2.71 6.99 -9.06
CA ALA A 279 2.39 7.15 -7.64
C ALA A 279 3.26 8.23 -6.97
N GLN A 280 4.57 8.24 -7.26
CA GLN A 280 5.48 9.27 -6.79
C GLN A 280 5.09 10.67 -7.29
N GLN A 281 4.69 10.78 -8.55
CA GLN A 281 4.24 12.05 -9.13
C GLN A 281 2.96 12.55 -8.45
N GLN A 282 1.98 11.67 -8.23
CA GLN A 282 0.75 12.02 -7.51
C GLN A 282 1.04 12.48 -6.07
N ALA A 283 1.98 11.82 -5.37
CA ALA A 283 2.41 12.22 -4.04
C ALA A 283 3.07 13.61 -4.04
N LYS A 284 3.94 13.91 -5.02
CA LYS A 284 4.56 15.24 -5.18
C LYS A 284 3.53 16.32 -5.45
N GLU A 285 2.56 16.06 -6.32
CA GLU A 285 1.47 17.00 -6.62
C GLU A 285 0.56 17.22 -5.42
N ALA A 286 0.24 16.17 -4.65
CA ALA A 286 -0.50 16.28 -3.41
C ALA A 286 0.24 17.12 -2.38
N ALA A 287 1.55 16.90 -2.20
CA ALA A 287 2.39 17.68 -1.31
C ALA A 287 2.49 19.15 -1.74
N ALA A 288 2.66 19.41 -3.05
CA ALA A 288 2.68 20.77 -3.60
C ALA A 288 1.35 21.50 -3.38
N ARG A 289 0.21 20.83 -3.60
CA ARG A 289 -1.12 21.39 -3.30
C ARG A 289 -1.30 21.69 -1.82
N ALA A 290 -0.87 20.80 -0.93
CA ALA A 290 -0.92 21.03 0.51
C ALA A 290 -0.06 22.23 0.95
N ALA A 291 1.16 22.35 0.40
CA ALA A 291 2.05 23.46 0.67
C ALA A 291 1.49 24.80 0.13
N GLN A 292 0.87 24.79 -1.04
CA GLN A 292 0.20 25.96 -1.60
C GLN A 292 -1.00 26.37 -0.73
N ALA A 293 -1.86 25.42 -0.34
CA ALA A 293 -2.99 25.71 0.53
C ALA A 293 -2.57 26.32 1.87
N LYS A 294 -1.46 25.83 2.44
CA LYS A 294 -0.87 26.45 3.64
C LYS A 294 -0.40 27.88 3.37
N THR A 295 0.30 28.11 2.27
CA THR A 295 0.82 29.44 1.89
C THR A 295 -0.32 30.44 1.69
N ASP A 296 -1.42 30.01 1.04
CA ASP A 296 -2.61 30.83 0.84
C ASP A 296 -3.27 31.17 2.19
N ASN A 297 -3.32 30.22 3.12
CA ASN A 297 -3.82 30.45 4.47
C ASN A 297 -2.95 31.42 5.29
N ASP A 298 -1.62 31.26 5.22
CA ASP A 298 -0.69 32.17 5.89
C ASP A 298 -0.86 33.62 5.36
N LYS A 299 -1.12 33.77 4.06
CA LYS A 299 -1.44 35.06 3.45
C LYS A 299 -2.76 35.64 3.97
N LEU A 300 -3.82 34.83 4.07
CA LEU A 300 -5.09 35.27 4.67
C LEU A 300 -4.89 35.81 6.09
N LEU A 301 -4.09 35.11 6.90
CA LEU A 301 -3.77 35.55 8.27
C LEU A 301 -2.93 36.83 8.29
N ALA A 302 -1.99 37.00 7.36
CA ALA A 302 -1.22 38.23 7.24
C ALA A 302 -2.10 39.43 6.83
N ASP A 303 -2.96 39.25 5.83
CA ASP A 303 -3.90 40.28 5.36
C ASP A 303 -4.93 40.65 6.45
N ALA A 304 -5.24 39.72 7.36
CA ALA A 304 -6.14 39.94 8.50
C ALA A 304 -5.60 40.95 9.54
N ALA A 305 -4.37 41.43 9.40
CA ALA A 305 -3.83 42.56 10.17
C ALA A 305 -4.55 43.89 9.84
N ASP A 306 -5.11 44.03 8.64
CA ASP A 306 -6.03 45.12 8.31
C ASP A 306 -7.36 44.89 9.06
N PRO A 307 -7.82 45.85 9.90
CA PRO A 307 -9.10 45.75 10.60
C PRO A 307 -10.30 45.46 9.69
N ALA A 308 -10.29 45.92 8.44
CA ALA A 308 -11.35 45.65 7.48
C ALA A 308 -11.36 44.19 6.96
N LEU A 309 -10.21 43.51 7.03
CA LEU A 309 -10.03 42.14 6.57
C LEU A 309 -9.96 41.11 7.70
N THR A 310 -9.81 41.54 8.97
CA THR A 310 -9.64 40.65 10.12
C THR A 310 -10.72 39.57 10.19
N VAL A 311 -12.00 39.95 10.12
CA VAL A 311 -13.12 39.01 10.21
C VAL A 311 -13.25 38.14 8.94
N PRO A 312 -13.36 38.68 7.72
CA PRO A 312 -13.56 37.83 6.53
C PRO A 312 -12.38 36.89 6.26
N ASN A 313 -11.14 37.35 6.43
CA ASN A 313 -9.97 36.47 6.25
C ASN A 313 -9.75 35.55 7.46
N GLY A 314 -10.04 36.00 8.68
CA GLY A 314 -10.00 35.17 9.88
C GLY A 314 -10.95 33.97 9.80
N ARG A 315 -12.17 34.16 9.26
CA ARG A 315 -13.11 33.05 9.01
C ARG A 315 -12.59 32.07 7.95
N LYS A 316 -12.10 32.57 6.81
CA LYS A 316 -11.48 31.70 5.78
C LYS A 316 -10.30 30.91 6.34
N ALA A 317 -9.45 31.57 7.11
CA ALA A 317 -8.32 30.91 7.73
C ALA A 317 -8.74 29.86 8.76
N SER A 318 -9.77 30.15 9.55
CA SER A 318 -10.33 29.19 10.50
C SER A 318 -10.88 27.94 9.81
N VAL A 319 -11.49 28.04 8.62
CA VAL A 319 -11.93 26.85 7.87
C VAL A 319 -10.76 25.96 7.47
N TYR A 320 -9.66 26.55 6.99
CA TYR A 320 -8.45 25.80 6.67
C TYR A 320 -7.87 25.14 7.94
N LEU A 321 -7.75 25.90 9.02
CA LEU A 321 -7.17 25.44 10.30
C LEU A 321 -8.04 24.40 11.01
N LEU A 322 -9.37 24.42 10.80
CA LEU A 322 -10.27 23.38 11.28
C LEU A 322 -9.97 22.00 10.65
N ARG A 323 -9.44 21.98 9.42
CA ARG A 323 -9.14 20.74 8.69
C ARG A 323 -7.67 20.31 8.77
N ASN A 324 -6.78 21.26 9.02
CA ASN A 324 -5.32 21.05 8.87
C ASN A 324 -4.52 21.46 10.12
N GLY A 325 -5.16 22.01 11.15
CA GLY A 325 -4.52 22.39 12.41
C GLY A 325 -4.28 21.19 13.33
N GLY A 326 -3.44 21.39 14.35
CA GLY A 326 -3.39 20.47 15.49
C GLY A 326 -4.64 20.60 16.36
N ALA A 327 -4.79 19.74 17.37
CA ALA A 327 -6.02 19.63 18.14
C ALA A 327 -6.43 20.94 18.83
N ALA A 328 -5.49 21.70 19.39
CA ALA A 328 -5.77 22.99 20.00
C ALA A 328 -6.13 24.06 18.97
N VAL A 329 -5.40 24.11 17.85
CA VAL A 329 -5.67 25.04 16.73
C VAL A 329 -7.04 24.76 16.10
N GLU A 330 -7.38 23.49 15.90
CA GLU A 330 -8.69 23.04 15.42
C GLU A 330 -9.80 23.51 16.37
N ASN A 331 -9.65 23.29 17.68
CA ASN A 331 -10.62 23.74 18.69
C ASN A 331 -10.79 25.27 18.70
N ALA A 332 -9.69 26.01 18.58
CA ALA A 332 -9.72 27.47 18.54
C ALA A 332 -10.38 27.99 17.24
N ALA A 333 -10.08 27.38 16.10
CA ALA A 333 -10.71 27.68 14.82
C ALA A 333 -12.21 27.35 14.84
N ARG A 334 -12.61 26.23 15.46
CA ARG A 334 -14.02 25.85 15.67
C ARG A 334 -14.76 26.90 16.49
N ALA A 335 -14.16 27.35 17.59
CA ALA A 335 -14.73 28.40 18.44
C ALA A 335 -14.89 29.72 17.67
N ALA A 336 -13.89 30.13 16.89
CA ALA A 336 -13.94 31.33 16.07
C ALA A 336 -15.04 31.26 15.00
N LEU A 337 -15.19 30.12 14.32
CA LEU A 337 -16.23 29.93 13.31
C LEU A 337 -17.64 29.93 13.90
N SER A 338 -17.80 29.32 15.08
CA SER A 338 -19.09 29.23 15.79
C SER A 338 -19.46 30.54 16.49
N GLY A 339 -18.48 31.39 16.75
CA GLY A 339 -18.61 32.62 17.52
C GLY A 339 -19.03 33.86 16.72
N SER A 340 -19.03 34.98 17.45
CA SER A 340 -19.26 36.33 16.94
C SER A 340 -18.08 36.82 16.11
N ASP A 341 -18.19 38.02 15.56
CA ASP A 341 -17.07 38.63 14.85
C ASP A 341 -15.95 39.04 15.83
N ASP A 342 -16.28 39.38 17.08
CA ASP A 342 -15.30 39.63 18.15
C ASP A 342 -14.51 38.37 18.53
N ASP A 343 -15.14 37.19 18.45
CA ASP A 343 -14.45 35.91 18.67
C ASP A 343 -13.43 35.63 17.56
N VAL A 344 -13.77 35.94 16.30
CA VAL A 344 -12.83 35.84 15.18
C VAL A 344 -11.67 36.83 15.34
N VAL A 345 -11.96 38.06 15.75
CA VAL A 345 -10.92 39.07 16.02
C VAL A 345 -10.00 38.60 17.14
N THR A 346 -10.55 38.04 18.21
CA THR A 346 -9.78 37.51 19.34
C THR A 346 -8.91 36.33 18.90
N PHE A 347 -9.46 35.42 18.12
CA PHE A 347 -8.73 34.29 17.54
C PHE A 347 -7.54 34.75 16.69
N VAL A 348 -7.76 35.66 15.73
CA VAL A 348 -6.71 36.13 14.83
C VAL A 348 -5.62 36.90 15.60
N ARG A 349 -6.00 37.75 16.56
CA ARG A 349 -5.04 38.62 17.27
C ARG A 349 -4.19 37.88 18.30
N SER A 350 -4.72 36.86 18.97
CA SER A 350 -3.99 36.16 20.04
C SER A 350 -4.34 34.69 20.18
N GLY A 351 -5.60 34.29 19.96
CA GLY A 351 -6.06 32.92 20.18
C GLY A 351 -5.31 31.88 19.35
N LEU A 352 -5.00 32.18 18.09
CA LEU A 352 -4.26 31.28 17.20
C LEU A 352 -2.84 31.01 17.72
N ALA A 353 -2.13 32.03 18.19
CA ALA A 353 -0.77 31.87 18.71
C ALA A 353 -0.75 30.99 19.98
N VAL A 354 -1.73 31.18 20.87
CA VAL A 354 -1.89 30.36 22.08
C VAL A 354 -2.20 28.90 21.72
N ALA A 355 -3.07 28.68 20.74
CA ALA A 355 -3.43 27.35 20.29
C ALA A 355 -2.26 26.63 19.61
N GLN A 356 -1.49 27.34 18.77
CA GLN A 356 -0.27 26.82 18.15
C GLN A 356 0.77 26.42 19.20
N GLU A 357 0.99 27.27 20.22
CA GLU A 357 1.89 26.93 21.32
C GLU A 357 1.43 25.67 22.08
N ALA A 358 0.12 25.52 22.31
CA ALA A 358 -0.42 24.33 22.97
C ALA A 358 -0.18 23.05 22.14
N ASP A 359 -0.40 23.10 20.83
CA ASP A 359 -0.13 21.98 19.93
C ASP A 359 1.37 21.66 19.83
N ASP A 360 2.22 22.67 19.71
CA ASP A 360 3.67 22.50 19.68
C ASP A 360 4.21 21.87 20.98
N ARG A 361 3.69 22.32 22.14
CA ARG A 361 4.03 21.71 23.43
C ARG A 361 3.54 20.26 23.52
N ALA A 362 2.34 19.96 23.01
CA ALA A 362 1.86 18.58 22.95
C ALA A 362 2.75 17.70 22.06
N ALA A 363 3.20 18.21 20.91
CA ALA A 363 4.12 17.51 20.03
C ALA A 363 5.48 17.24 20.71
N VAL A 364 6.05 18.22 21.40
CA VAL A 364 7.29 18.02 22.17
C VAL A 364 7.09 17.06 23.34
N ALA A 365 5.93 17.10 24.02
CA ALA A 365 5.61 16.13 25.07
C ALA A 365 5.55 14.69 24.53
N ALA A 366 5.02 14.50 23.32
CA ALA A 366 5.04 13.20 22.65
C ALA A 366 6.48 12.73 22.36
N ILE A 367 7.36 13.62 21.88
CA ILE A 367 8.79 13.31 21.69
C ILE A 367 9.45 12.89 23.02
N ALA A 368 9.15 13.61 24.11
CA ALA A 368 9.71 13.31 25.43
C ALA A 368 9.28 11.93 25.96
N ALA A 369 8.07 11.48 25.59
CA ALA A 369 7.45 10.22 26.01
C ALA A 369 7.76 9.04 25.08
N ASP A 370 8.18 9.27 23.83
CA ASP A 370 8.43 8.20 22.86
C ASP A 370 9.68 7.38 23.23
N PRO A 371 9.55 6.10 23.61
CA PRO A 371 10.71 5.27 23.96
C PRO A 371 11.66 5.03 22.78
N LYS A 372 11.21 5.20 21.54
CA LYS A 372 12.02 5.03 20.32
C LYS A 372 12.82 6.27 19.96
N ALA A 373 12.44 7.45 20.43
CA ALA A 373 13.20 8.68 20.22
C ALA A 373 14.56 8.58 20.92
N ARG A 374 15.60 9.21 20.35
CA ARG A 374 16.95 9.17 20.90
C ARG A 374 17.00 9.74 22.33
N PRO A 375 17.76 9.14 23.27
CA PRO A 375 17.77 9.59 24.66
C PRO A 375 18.07 11.08 24.85
N GLY A 376 19.03 11.62 24.10
CA GLY A 376 19.37 13.05 24.13
C GLY A 376 18.21 13.95 23.67
N LEU A 377 17.52 13.56 22.60
CA LEU A 377 16.33 14.26 22.10
C LEU A 377 15.19 14.23 23.12
N ARG A 378 14.93 13.08 23.75
CA ARG A 378 13.91 12.98 24.81
C ARG A 378 14.22 13.89 25.99
N GLN A 379 15.49 13.99 26.37
CA GLN A 379 15.90 14.87 27.45
C GLN A 379 15.74 16.34 27.06
N ALA A 380 16.22 16.74 25.89
CA ALA A 380 16.05 18.09 25.38
C ALA A 380 14.56 18.49 25.27
N ALA A 381 13.70 17.55 24.85
CA ALA A 381 12.25 17.74 24.83
C ALA A 381 11.69 18.03 26.23
N ARG A 382 12.08 17.26 27.26
CA ARG A 382 11.69 17.53 28.65
C ARG A 382 12.16 18.89 29.14
N ASP A 383 13.38 19.27 28.78
CA ASP A 383 13.99 20.52 29.23
C ASP A 383 13.29 21.75 28.62
N VAL A 384 12.97 21.72 27.33
CA VAL A 384 12.30 22.87 26.67
C VAL A 384 10.82 22.99 27.03
N LEU A 385 10.15 21.89 27.41
CA LEU A 385 8.73 21.93 27.82
C LEU A 385 8.50 22.82 29.05
N ALA A 386 9.46 22.87 29.98
CA ALA A 386 9.40 23.71 31.16
C ALA A 386 9.82 25.18 30.89
N GLY A 387 10.29 25.47 29.67
CA GLY A 387 10.88 26.76 29.30
C GLY A 387 10.00 27.65 28.39
N PRO A 388 10.59 28.76 27.90
CA PRO A 388 9.94 29.68 26.97
C PRO A 388 9.54 28.99 25.65
N TYR A 389 8.45 29.44 25.03
CA TYR A 389 7.94 28.89 23.77
C TYR A 389 8.99 28.87 22.65
N ALA A 390 9.88 29.86 22.59
CA ALA A 390 10.96 29.91 21.60
C ALA A 390 11.84 28.65 21.61
N GLY A 391 12.04 27.99 22.77
CA GLY A 391 12.77 26.73 22.88
C GLY A 391 11.98 25.54 22.31
N VAL A 392 10.68 25.48 22.57
CA VAL A 392 9.76 24.46 22.02
C VAL A 392 9.74 24.55 20.49
N ALA A 393 9.48 25.75 19.96
CA ALA A 393 9.44 26.00 18.53
C ALA A 393 10.80 25.76 17.86
N ALA A 394 11.92 26.12 18.51
CA ALA A 394 13.25 25.84 17.99
C ALA A 394 13.51 24.34 17.90
N LEU A 395 13.17 23.56 18.93
CA LEU A 395 13.34 22.11 18.93
C LEU A 395 12.52 21.44 17.82
N LEU A 396 11.25 21.82 17.64
CA LEU A 396 10.42 21.27 16.56
C LEU A 396 10.95 21.64 15.17
N ARG A 397 11.43 22.87 14.99
CA ARG A 397 11.92 23.38 13.71
C ARG A 397 13.24 22.74 13.29
N THR A 398 14.18 22.54 14.22
CA THR A 398 15.54 22.06 13.88
C THR A 398 15.76 20.60 14.22
N GLY A 399 15.02 20.06 15.19
CA GLY A 399 15.28 18.77 15.82
C GLY A 399 16.64 18.71 16.54
N ASP A 400 17.27 19.85 16.80
CA ASP A 400 18.63 19.92 17.33
C ASP A 400 18.64 19.82 18.86
N TYR A 401 19.64 19.13 19.39
CA TYR A 401 19.80 18.91 20.84
C TYR A 401 21.26 18.65 21.19
N PRO A 402 21.67 18.90 22.46
CA PRO A 402 23.01 18.59 22.93
C PRO A 402 23.39 17.13 22.69
N GLY A 403 24.48 16.88 21.96
CA GLY A 403 24.97 15.53 21.65
C GLY A 403 24.43 14.94 20.34
N ARG A 404 23.55 15.63 19.61
CA ARG A 404 23.01 15.15 18.33
C ARG A 404 24.10 14.76 17.33
N ASP A 405 25.16 15.55 17.22
CA ASP A 405 26.25 15.28 16.27
C ASP A 405 26.98 13.97 16.57
N THR A 406 27.11 13.65 17.86
CA THR A 406 27.68 12.37 18.31
C THR A 406 26.73 11.22 17.96
N ASP A 407 25.43 11.37 18.25
CA ASP A 407 24.43 10.36 17.92
C ASP A 407 24.35 10.12 16.40
N ASP A 408 24.35 11.18 15.59
CA ASP A 408 24.35 11.10 14.13
C ASP A 408 25.63 10.39 13.62
N ARG A 409 26.81 10.70 14.16
CA ARG A 409 28.06 9.99 13.84
C ARG A 409 28.00 8.52 14.21
N ILE A 410 27.42 8.16 15.35
CA ILE A 410 27.27 6.76 15.77
C ILE A 410 26.36 6.02 14.78
N GLU A 411 25.23 6.61 14.41
CA GLU A 411 24.30 6.01 13.43
C GLU A 411 24.98 5.80 12.07
N VAL A 412 25.73 6.80 11.56
CA VAL A 412 26.48 6.62 10.31
C VAL A 412 27.55 5.55 10.43
N ASN A 413 28.25 5.43 11.57
CA ASN A 413 29.22 4.35 11.80
C ASN A 413 28.54 2.96 11.82
N GLN A 414 27.34 2.84 12.37
CA GLN A 414 26.56 1.60 12.35
C GLN A 414 26.15 1.24 10.91
N ILE A 415 25.70 2.23 10.13
CA ILE A 415 25.38 2.05 8.69
C ILE A 415 26.63 1.68 7.90
N LEU A 416 27.78 2.32 8.16
CA LEU A 416 29.08 2.00 7.54
C LEU A 416 29.47 0.54 7.81
N ALA A 417 29.32 0.08 9.06
CA ALA A 417 29.68 -1.28 9.45
C ALA A 417 28.83 -2.34 8.74
N ALA A 418 27.53 -2.09 8.59
CA ALA A 418 26.58 -3.02 7.95
C ALA A 418 26.45 -2.84 6.42
N GLY A 419 26.94 -1.72 5.87
CA GLY A 419 26.68 -1.30 4.49
C GLY A 419 27.38 -2.15 3.41
N GLY A 420 26.90 -2.03 2.18
CA GLY A 420 27.50 -2.66 1.00
C GLY A 420 28.55 -1.81 0.29
N PRO A 421 29.00 -2.23 -0.92
CA PRO A 421 30.03 -1.56 -1.72
C PRO A 421 29.84 -0.07 -2.00
N ALA A 422 28.61 0.43 -2.09
CA ALA A 422 28.25 1.83 -2.29
C ALA A 422 27.91 2.54 -0.97
N THR A 423 27.22 1.86 -0.05
CA THR A 423 26.91 2.43 1.27
C THR A 423 28.17 2.73 2.07
N LYS A 424 29.17 1.85 2.04
CA LYS A 424 30.43 2.06 2.78
C LYS A 424 31.17 3.35 2.39
N PRO A 425 31.56 3.56 1.12
CA PRO A 425 32.24 4.80 0.74
C PRO A 425 31.33 6.03 0.82
N ALA A 426 30.00 5.90 0.72
CA ALA A 426 29.09 7.03 0.96
C ALA A 426 29.06 7.45 2.45
N ALA A 427 28.94 6.49 3.35
CA ALA A 427 28.99 6.73 4.79
C ALA A 427 30.35 7.27 5.23
N GLN A 428 31.46 6.74 4.69
CA GLN A 428 32.81 7.23 5.00
C GLN A 428 32.99 8.70 4.56
N ARG A 429 32.57 9.05 3.34
CA ARG A 429 32.60 10.44 2.86
C ARG A 429 31.80 11.38 3.75
N ALA A 430 30.66 10.93 4.27
CA ALA A 430 29.87 11.72 5.21
C ALA A 430 30.61 11.92 6.54
N LEU A 431 31.25 10.88 7.08
CA LEU A 431 32.02 10.94 8.33
C LEU A 431 33.27 11.83 8.23
N ASP A 432 33.92 11.85 7.08
CA ASP A 432 35.07 12.69 6.75
C ASP A 432 34.69 14.16 6.49
N GLY A 433 33.40 14.42 6.26
CA GLY A 433 32.84 15.74 5.99
C GLY A 433 32.39 16.50 7.23
N THR A 434 31.51 17.46 6.99
CA THR A 434 30.86 18.28 8.00
C THR A 434 29.68 17.55 8.64
N VAL A 435 29.17 18.09 9.75
CA VAL A 435 27.92 17.62 10.37
C VAL A 435 26.74 17.72 9.38
N ALA A 436 26.75 18.71 8.48
CA ALA A 436 25.74 18.82 7.44
C ALA A 436 25.81 17.62 6.47
N ASP A 437 27.02 17.16 6.10
CA ASP A 437 27.20 15.99 5.23
C ASP A 437 26.72 14.70 5.90
N ILE A 438 26.96 14.55 7.21
CA ILE A 438 26.43 13.44 8.01
C ILE A 438 24.90 13.42 7.99
N ARG A 439 24.28 14.58 8.25
CA ARG A 439 22.83 14.71 8.29
C ARG A 439 22.19 14.51 6.92
N GLU A 440 22.83 15.00 5.86
CA GLU A 440 22.39 14.77 4.48
C GLU A 440 22.48 13.29 4.08
N PHE A 441 23.56 12.61 4.50
CA PHE A 441 23.68 11.17 4.31
C PHE A 441 22.58 10.41 5.07
N LEU A 442 22.31 10.74 6.33
CA LEU A 442 21.23 10.11 7.09
C LEU A 442 19.84 10.39 6.48
N ALA A 443 19.59 11.62 6.02
CA ALA A 443 18.29 11.99 5.47
C ALA A 443 18.03 11.33 4.11
N HIS A 444 19.02 11.33 3.21
CA HIS A 444 18.84 10.91 1.81
C HIS A 444 19.90 9.92 1.35
N GLY A 445 21.18 10.21 1.61
CA GLY A 445 22.30 9.48 1.03
C GLY A 445 22.33 7.98 1.35
N ARG A 446 21.91 7.56 2.55
CA ARG A 446 21.87 6.15 2.98
C ARG A 446 20.90 5.32 2.16
N TYR A 447 19.76 5.89 1.78
CA TYR A 447 18.73 5.20 1.00
C TYR A 447 19.22 5.04 -0.43
N THR A 448 19.72 6.12 -1.04
CA THR A 448 20.30 6.08 -2.38
C THR A 448 21.45 5.08 -2.46
N ALA A 449 22.37 5.09 -1.49
CA ALA A 449 23.51 4.18 -1.49
C ALA A 449 23.10 2.71 -1.28
N HIS A 450 22.11 2.46 -0.42
CA HIS A 450 21.56 1.12 -0.23
C HIS A 450 20.89 0.59 -1.51
N LEU A 451 20.10 1.42 -2.21
CA LEU A 451 19.51 1.01 -3.49
C LEU A 451 20.57 0.66 -4.53
N ILE A 452 21.67 1.44 -4.61
CA ILE A 452 22.81 1.12 -5.46
C ILE A 452 23.44 -0.23 -5.06
N ASP A 453 23.58 -0.50 -3.76
CA ASP A 453 24.06 -1.81 -3.29
C ASP A 453 23.18 -2.95 -3.79
N LEU A 454 21.86 -2.83 -3.64
CA LEU A 454 20.90 -3.82 -4.12
C LEU A 454 21.00 -4.05 -5.62
N SER A 455 21.09 -2.97 -6.41
CA SER A 455 21.27 -3.06 -7.87
C SER A 455 22.59 -3.72 -8.25
N VAL A 456 23.67 -3.43 -7.52
CA VAL A 456 24.98 -4.10 -7.72
C VAL A 456 24.89 -5.58 -7.39
N TYR A 457 24.25 -5.95 -6.27
CA TYR A 457 24.05 -7.35 -5.91
C TYR A 457 23.19 -8.07 -6.95
N ALA A 458 22.07 -7.49 -7.36
CA ALA A 458 21.20 -8.07 -8.38
C ALA A 458 21.93 -8.23 -9.73
N THR A 459 22.68 -7.22 -10.17
CA THR A 459 23.45 -7.27 -11.42
C THR A 459 24.49 -8.39 -11.41
N ARG A 460 25.15 -8.63 -10.26
CA ARG A 460 26.14 -9.72 -10.13
C ARG A 460 25.55 -11.11 -10.34
N THR A 461 24.25 -11.28 -10.13
CA THR A 461 23.57 -12.57 -10.31
C THR A 461 23.33 -12.93 -11.78
N LEU A 462 23.45 -11.98 -12.73
CA LEU A 462 23.23 -12.19 -14.17
C LEU A 462 24.19 -13.21 -14.81
N GLY A 463 25.22 -13.67 -14.11
CA GLY A 463 26.15 -14.70 -14.58
C GLY A 463 25.93 -16.10 -13.99
N GLU A 464 24.96 -16.29 -13.10
CA GLU A 464 24.86 -17.52 -12.32
C GLU A 464 24.16 -18.67 -13.04
N GLY A 465 23.10 -18.38 -13.80
CA GLY A 465 22.33 -19.39 -14.51
C GLY A 465 21.13 -18.78 -15.24
N PRO A 466 20.57 -19.47 -16.25
CA PRO A 466 19.54 -18.90 -17.11
C PRO A 466 18.21 -18.60 -16.39
N GLU A 467 17.80 -19.37 -15.38
CA GLU A 467 16.64 -19.04 -14.56
C GLU A 467 16.90 -17.78 -13.73
N VAL A 468 18.10 -17.67 -13.14
CA VAL A 468 18.52 -16.47 -12.41
C VAL A 468 18.54 -15.24 -13.32
N VAL A 469 19.11 -15.35 -14.52
CA VAL A 469 19.07 -14.25 -15.51
C VAL A 469 17.63 -13.85 -15.81
N ALA A 470 16.72 -14.82 -15.94
CA ALA A 470 15.33 -14.55 -16.28
C ALA A 470 14.59 -13.71 -15.24
N VAL A 471 14.83 -13.96 -13.96
CA VAL A 471 14.20 -13.18 -12.88
C VAL A 471 14.96 -11.89 -12.55
N ALA A 472 16.30 -11.91 -12.64
CA ALA A 472 17.14 -10.75 -12.36
C ALA A 472 16.84 -9.57 -13.28
N GLN A 473 16.67 -9.82 -14.58
CA GLN A 473 16.41 -8.78 -15.56
C GLN A 473 15.06 -8.08 -15.31
N GLY A 474 14.02 -8.82 -14.94
CA GLY A 474 12.74 -8.21 -14.59
C GLY A 474 12.82 -7.36 -13.32
N ALA A 475 13.59 -7.80 -12.31
CA ALA A 475 13.81 -7.02 -11.10
C ALA A 475 14.62 -5.73 -11.36
N LEU A 476 15.64 -5.79 -12.22
CA LEU A 476 16.47 -4.64 -12.60
C LEU A 476 15.75 -3.64 -13.51
N ASP A 477 14.81 -4.11 -14.35
CA ASP A 477 13.94 -3.26 -15.18
C ASP A 477 12.74 -2.69 -14.36
N GLY A 478 12.55 -3.17 -13.13
CA GLY A 478 11.47 -2.78 -12.21
C GLY A 478 11.82 -1.63 -11.28
N PRO A 479 10.90 -1.26 -10.36
CA PRO A 479 11.19 -0.26 -9.34
C PRO A 479 12.21 -0.79 -8.34
N ASP A 480 13.09 0.09 -7.84
CA ASP A 480 14.17 -0.25 -6.90
C ASP A 480 13.67 -0.99 -5.63
N SER A 481 12.42 -0.72 -5.22
CA SER A 481 11.75 -1.39 -4.10
C SER A 481 11.61 -2.91 -4.29
N GLY A 482 11.65 -3.40 -5.54
CA GLY A 482 11.59 -4.83 -5.86
C GLY A 482 12.91 -5.58 -5.67
N LEU A 483 14.05 -4.88 -5.62
CA LEU A 483 15.37 -5.52 -5.61
C LEU A 483 15.65 -6.33 -4.34
N GLN A 484 15.22 -5.84 -3.17
CA GLN A 484 15.38 -6.58 -1.92
C GLN A 484 14.59 -7.89 -1.96
N ARG A 485 13.31 -7.84 -2.40
CA ARG A 485 12.48 -9.05 -2.56
C ARG A 485 13.09 -10.01 -3.57
N TYR A 486 13.67 -9.50 -4.66
CA TYR A 486 14.39 -10.33 -5.62
C TYR A 486 15.53 -11.10 -4.94
N LEU A 487 16.40 -10.42 -4.19
CA LEU A 487 17.56 -11.03 -3.54
C LEU A 487 17.14 -12.04 -2.45
N ASP A 488 16.13 -11.71 -1.65
CA ASP A 488 15.73 -12.53 -0.50
C ASP A 488 14.86 -13.73 -0.90
N VAL A 489 14.02 -13.57 -1.93
CA VAL A 489 12.96 -14.53 -2.26
C VAL A 489 13.17 -15.17 -3.62
N GLU A 490 13.34 -14.38 -4.68
CA GLU A 490 13.32 -14.90 -6.05
C GLU A 490 14.64 -15.54 -6.48
N LEU A 491 15.77 -14.96 -6.04
CA LEU A 491 17.11 -15.45 -6.37
C LEU A 491 17.38 -16.87 -5.85
N PRO A 492 17.14 -17.21 -4.57
CA PRO A 492 17.31 -18.59 -4.09
C PRO A 492 16.43 -19.59 -4.87
N LYS A 493 15.20 -19.20 -5.21
CA LYS A 493 14.28 -20.03 -6.00
C LYS A 493 14.77 -20.24 -7.42
N ALA A 494 15.33 -19.21 -8.05
CA ALA A 494 15.91 -19.32 -9.39
C ALA A 494 17.16 -20.19 -9.41
N ARG A 495 18.04 -20.06 -8.41
CA ARG A 495 19.21 -20.93 -8.24
C ARG A 495 18.82 -22.40 -8.07
N ALA A 496 17.79 -22.68 -7.29
CA ALA A 496 17.29 -24.04 -7.11
C ALA A 496 16.80 -24.65 -8.44
N ARG A 497 16.14 -23.85 -9.28
CA ARG A 497 15.68 -24.27 -10.61
C ARG A 497 16.81 -24.49 -11.60
N ASP A 498 17.83 -23.65 -11.58
CA ASP A 498 19.04 -23.84 -12.37
C ASP A 498 19.77 -25.14 -11.95
N ALA A 499 19.91 -25.38 -10.65
CA ALA A 499 20.50 -26.61 -10.13
C ALA A 499 19.69 -27.87 -10.53
N PHE A 500 18.36 -27.80 -10.44
CA PHE A 500 17.47 -28.88 -10.88
C PHE A 500 17.65 -29.19 -12.38
N THR A 501 17.67 -28.15 -13.21
CA THR A 501 17.86 -28.28 -14.66
C THR A 501 19.24 -28.86 -14.99
N ALA A 502 20.30 -28.42 -14.30
CA ALA A 502 21.66 -28.93 -14.49
C ALA A 502 21.78 -30.42 -14.13
N ALA A 503 21.13 -30.86 -13.05
CA ALA A 503 21.10 -32.27 -12.65
C ALA A 503 20.39 -33.14 -13.71
N HIS A 504 19.25 -32.69 -14.23
CA HIS A 504 18.54 -33.36 -15.32
C HIS A 504 19.39 -33.46 -16.59
N VAL A 505 20.02 -32.36 -17.02
CA VAL A 505 20.90 -32.34 -18.20
C VAL A 505 22.07 -33.31 -18.04
N THR A 506 22.65 -33.42 -16.85
CA THR A 506 23.73 -34.37 -16.53
C THR A 506 23.26 -35.81 -16.69
N LYS A 507 22.08 -36.15 -16.15
CA LYS A 507 21.47 -37.47 -16.26
C LYS A 507 21.20 -37.86 -17.72
N VAL A 508 20.65 -36.95 -18.52
CA VAL A 508 20.41 -37.21 -19.95
C VAL A 508 21.72 -37.39 -20.72
N ASN A 509 22.73 -36.54 -20.44
CA ASN A 509 24.04 -36.66 -21.09
C ASN A 509 24.70 -38.02 -20.83
N ALA A 510 24.57 -38.56 -19.62
CA ALA A 510 25.09 -39.89 -19.31
C ALA A 510 24.45 -40.98 -20.17
N LEU A 511 23.12 -40.95 -20.34
CA LEU A 511 22.39 -41.91 -21.18
C LEU A 511 22.76 -41.77 -22.67
N VAL A 512 22.90 -40.53 -23.15
CA VAL A 512 23.33 -40.26 -24.53
C VAL A 512 24.75 -40.77 -24.76
N ALA A 513 25.66 -40.54 -23.81
CA ALA A 513 27.04 -41.00 -23.90
C ALA A 513 27.13 -42.54 -23.87
N GLU A 514 26.36 -43.20 -23.00
CA GLU A 514 26.27 -44.67 -22.96
C GLU A 514 25.77 -45.22 -24.31
N THR A 515 24.76 -44.58 -24.91
CA THR A 515 24.24 -44.98 -26.23
C THR A 515 25.30 -44.80 -27.32
N ALA A 516 26.05 -43.70 -27.28
CA ALA A 516 27.10 -43.41 -28.26
C ALA A 516 28.28 -44.39 -28.16
N ALA A 517 28.65 -44.82 -26.95
CA ALA A 517 29.71 -45.82 -26.72
C ALA A 517 29.38 -47.20 -27.30
N LEU A 518 28.11 -47.48 -27.64
CA LEU A 518 27.73 -48.73 -28.32
C LEU A 518 28.10 -48.74 -29.81
N VAL A 519 28.35 -47.56 -30.42
CA VAL A 519 28.72 -47.41 -31.82
C VAL A 519 30.16 -47.87 -32.09
N SER A 520 31.05 -47.72 -31.11
CA SER A 520 32.36 -48.37 -31.05
C SER A 520 32.23 -49.83 -30.62
#